data_AF-A0A4Q0YSZ1-F1
#
_entry.id   AF-A0A4Q0YSZ1-F1
#
_cell.length_a   1.000
_cell.length_b   1.000
_cell.length_c   1.000
_cell.angle_alpha   90.00
_cell.angle_beta   90.00
_cell.angle_gamma   90.00
#
_symmetry.space_group_name_H-M   'P 1'
#
loop_
_entity.id
_entity.type
_entity.pdbx_description
1 polymer ?
#
loop_
_entity_poly.entity_id
_entity_poly.type
_entity_poly.pdbx_seq_one_letter_code
_entity_poly.pdbx_strand_id
1 'polypeptide(L)'
;MNSLANDLCCMQLLYAQATQPDLRQRTNDLYGRLVRNPDSRDTLRDEYYVPNSALHIVKTKITMTESYADNLVQISGSPVASVLVNKALGEVAYRCVFSVNREPSFILADGIFDAEAPTLTEEQQKALVLVLWHLALNDGERGNFLRSDNKSEFLQKISVDNLNLEEDVCSHIAKLFNEDDALGLKNYIGYWLYKATW
;
A
#
# COMPACT_ATOMS: atom_id res chain seq x y z
N MET A 1 13.31 9.73 11.15
CA MET A 1 12.28 10.73 10.79
C MET A 1 11.78 10.62 9.34
N ASN A 2 12.62 10.48 8.30
CA ASN A 2 12.13 10.44 6.90
C ASN A 2 11.39 9.16 6.45
N SER A 3 11.60 7.99 7.08
CA SER A 3 10.98 6.75 6.59
C SER A 3 9.45 6.77 6.71
N LEU A 4 8.91 7.08 7.89
CA LEU A 4 7.46 7.04 8.10
C LEU A 4 6.73 8.06 7.22
N ALA A 5 7.27 9.26 7.05
CA ALA A 5 6.69 10.26 6.17
C ALA A 5 6.59 9.74 4.72
N ASN A 6 7.64 9.10 4.21
CA ASN A 6 7.63 8.49 2.87
C ASN A 6 6.63 7.34 2.76
N ASP A 7 6.53 6.49 3.77
CA ASP A 7 5.60 5.36 3.79
C ASP A 7 4.14 5.83 3.79
N LEU A 8 3.83 6.90 4.54
CA LEU A 8 2.51 7.54 4.49
C LEU A 8 2.24 8.20 3.14
N CYS A 9 3.23 8.89 2.57
CA CYS A 9 3.13 9.45 1.22
C CYS A 9 2.92 8.35 0.15
N CYS A 10 3.51 7.17 0.35
CA CYS A 10 3.26 6.00 -0.49
C CYS A 10 1.82 5.48 -0.35
N MET A 11 1.27 5.38 0.87
CA MET A 11 -0.14 5.05 1.07
C MET A 11 -1.07 6.08 0.38
N GLN A 12 -0.73 7.37 0.43
CA GLN A 12 -1.48 8.42 -0.28
C GLN A 12 -1.43 8.27 -1.81
N LEU A 13 -0.27 7.92 -2.35
CA LEU A 13 -0.11 7.65 -3.77
C LEU A 13 -0.98 6.47 -4.21
N LEU A 14 -1.01 5.38 -3.43
CA LEU A 14 -1.87 4.23 -3.71
C LEU A 14 -3.36 4.61 -3.66
N TYR A 15 -3.78 5.42 -2.69
CA TYR A 15 -5.15 5.95 -2.64
C TYR A 15 -5.49 6.73 -3.91
N ALA A 16 -4.59 7.62 -4.36
CA ALA A 16 -4.80 8.39 -5.59
C ALA A 16 -4.95 7.46 -6.82
N GLN A 17 -4.11 6.43 -6.93
CA GLN A 17 -4.18 5.41 -7.98
C GLN A 17 -5.51 4.64 -7.98
N ALA A 18 -5.97 4.23 -6.80
CA ALA A 18 -7.19 3.44 -6.67
C ALA A 18 -8.47 4.27 -6.90
N THR A 19 -8.41 5.59 -6.67
CA THR A 19 -9.58 6.48 -6.76
C THR A 19 -9.66 7.29 -8.05
N GLN A 20 -8.57 7.39 -8.82
CA GLN A 20 -8.51 8.15 -10.06
C GLN A 20 -8.17 7.22 -11.25
N PRO A 21 -9.17 6.67 -11.96
CA PRO A 21 -8.93 5.72 -13.06
C PRO A 21 -8.02 6.26 -14.16
N ASP A 22 -8.20 7.52 -14.55
CA ASP A 22 -7.36 8.19 -15.55
C ASP A 22 -5.89 8.27 -15.11
N LEU A 23 -5.68 8.51 -13.81
CA LEU A 23 -4.36 8.56 -13.20
C LEU A 23 -3.71 7.17 -13.27
N ARG A 24 -4.42 6.12 -12.86
CA ARG A 24 -3.96 4.73 -12.95
C ARG A 24 -3.60 4.34 -14.38
N GLN A 25 -4.47 4.63 -15.35
CA GLN A 25 -4.25 4.29 -16.75
C GLN A 25 -2.96 4.92 -17.30
N ARG A 26 -2.76 6.23 -17.09
CA ARG A 26 -1.54 6.94 -17.54
C ARG A 26 -0.28 6.34 -16.93
N THR A 27 -0.35 5.89 -15.69
CA THR A 27 0.80 5.29 -14.99
C THR A 27 1.15 3.93 -15.56
N ASN A 28 0.13 3.11 -15.83
CA ASN A 28 0.30 1.80 -16.45
C ASN A 28 0.94 1.90 -17.84
N ASP A 29 0.59 2.92 -18.61
CA ASP A 29 1.23 3.21 -19.90
C ASP A 29 2.72 3.58 -19.73
N LEU A 30 3.08 4.29 -18.66
CA LEU A 30 4.47 4.63 -18.34
C LEU A 30 5.25 3.38 -17.89
N TYR A 31 4.67 2.52 -17.05
CA TYR A 31 5.31 1.28 -16.60
C TYR A 31 5.75 0.38 -17.76
N GLY A 32 4.90 0.24 -18.79
CA GLY A 32 5.25 -0.51 -20.00
C GLY A 32 6.44 0.05 -20.78
N ARG A 33 6.79 1.32 -20.57
CA ARG A 33 7.89 2.03 -21.25
C ARG A 33 9.17 2.11 -20.41
N LEU A 34 9.09 1.98 -19.08
CA LEU A 34 10.23 2.14 -18.16
C LEU A 34 11.43 1.22 -18.44
N VAL A 35 11.19 0.01 -18.96
CA VAL A 35 12.26 -0.94 -19.30
C VAL A 35 13.08 -0.45 -20.50
N ARG A 36 12.45 0.31 -21.42
CA ARG A 36 13.02 0.69 -22.72
C ARG A 36 13.45 2.15 -22.79
N ASN A 37 12.93 3.00 -21.89
CA ASN A 37 13.23 4.42 -21.86
C ASN A 37 13.52 4.91 -20.43
N PRO A 38 14.80 5.06 -20.07
CA PRO A 38 15.20 5.60 -18.76
C PRO A 38 14.60 6.97 -18.45
N ASP A 39 14.40 7.86 -19.43
CA ASP A 39 13.83 9.20 -19.21
C ASP A 39 12.37 9.15 -18.75
N SER A 40 11.65 8.04 -19.04
CA SER A 40 10.29 7.84 -18.52
C SER A 40 10.27 7.63 -16.99
N ARG A 41 11.43 7.37 -16.37
CA ARG A 41 11.57 7.29 -14.91
C ARG A 41 11.40 8.65 -14.25
N ASP A 42 12.05 9.68 -14.81
CA ASP A 42 11.97 11.05 -14.30
C ASP A 42 10.54 11.59 -14.46
N THR A 43 9.89 11.32 -15.60
CA THR A 43 8.46 11.63 -15.78
C THR A 43 7.58 10.96 -14.73
N LEU A 44 7.76 9.66 -14.49
CA LEU A 44 6.98 8.92 -13.48
C LEU A 44 7.24 9.44 -12.05
N ARG A 45 8.45 9.89 -11.76
CA ARG A 45 8.80 10.46 -10.46
C ARG A 45 8.19 11.84 -10.27
N ASP A 46 8.50 12.76 -11.19
CA ASP A 46 8.32 14.20 -11.02
C ASP A 46 6.91 14.65 -11.39
N GLU A 47 6.31 14.05 -12.40
CA GLU A 47 4.95 14.39 -12.83
C GLU A 47 3.89 13.56 -12.11
N TYR A 48 4.30 12.46 -11.47
CA TYR A 48 3.36 11.47 -10.99
C TYR A 48 3.54 11.07 -9.51
N TYR A 49 4.62 10.37 -9.11
CA TYR A 49 4.76 9.92 -7.71
C TYR A 49 4.82 11.09 -6.73
N VAL A 50 5.70 12.07 -6.93
CA VAL A 50 5.87 13.18 -5.97
C VAL A 50 4.57 14.02 -5.84
N PRO A 51 3.92 14.46 -6.94
CA PRO A 51 2.70 15.27 -6.82
C PRO A 51 1.52 14.53 -6.16
N ASN A 52 1.32 13.25 -6.47
CA ASN A 52 0.18 12.47 -5.99
C ASN A 52 0.41 11.81 -4.61
N SER A 53 1.65 11.83 -4.11
CA SER A 53 1.99 11.36 -2.77
C SER A 53 1.71 12.37 -1.66
N ALA A 54 1.25 13.57 -2.02
CA ALA A 54 1.25 14.69 -1.10
C ALA A 54 0.15 14.62 -0.03
N LEU A 55 0.53 14.91 1.20
CA LEU A 55 -0.33 14.84 2.38
C LEU A 55 -0.35 16.16 3.14
N HIS A 56 -1.50 16.46 3.76
CA HIS A 56 -1.61 17.55 4.71
C HIS A 56 -1.36 17.04 6.13
N ILE A 57 -0.33 17.58 6.78
CA ILE A 57 -0.05 17.34 8.20
C ILE A 57 0.09 18.70 8.87
N VAL A 58 -0.81 19.03 9.81
CA VAL A 58 -0.76 20.22 10.68
C VAL A 58 -0.08 21.45 10.04
N LYS A 59 -0.86 22.32 9.38
CA LYS A 59 -0.39 23.56 8.72
C LYS A 59 0.71 23.40 7.65
N THR A 60 1.25 22.21 7.43
CA THR A 60 2.22 21.94 6.37
C THR A 60 1.70 20.89 5.38
N LYS A 61 2.32 20.85 4.21
CA LYS A 61 2.15 19.82 3.21
C LYS A 61 3.46 19.05 3.14
N ILE A 62 3.40 17.73 3.28
CA ILE A 62 4.54 16.83 3.13
C ILE A 62 4.37 16.08 1.81
N THR A 63 5.47 15.85 1.11
CA THR A 63 5.53 15.04 -0.11
C THR A 63 6.60 13.97 0.05
N MET A 64 6.48 12.88 -0.70
CA MET A 64 7.52 11.87 -0.80
C MET A 64 8.86 12.52 -1.21
N THR A 65 9.94 12.10 -0.55
CA THR A 65 11.29 12.55 -0.90
C THR A 65 11.70 12.00 -2.26
N GLU A 66 12.42 12.79 -3.05
CA GLU A 66 12.92 12.39 -4.38
C GLU A 66 13.65 11.05 -4.34
N SER A 67 14.58 10.85 -3.39
CA SER A 67 15.32 9.58 -3.26
C SER A 67 14.44 8.35 -3.02
N TYR A 68 13.31 8.52 -2.34
CA TYR A 68 12.37 7.41 -2.12
C TYR A 68 11.54 7.16 -3.39
N ALA A 69 11.11 8.23 -4.06
CA ALA A 69 10.41 8.13 -5.33
C ALA A 69 11.29 7.49 -6.41
N ASP A 70 12.58 7.86 -6.49
CA ASP A 70 13.59 7.25 -7.36
C ASP A 70 13.67 5.73 -7.14
N ASN A 71 13.75 5.32 -5.87
CA ASN A 71 13.79 3.90 -5.53
C ASN A 71 12.53 3.16 -6.01
N LEU A 72 11.34 3.74 -5.80
CA LEU A 72 10.08 3.16 -6.28
C LEU A 72 10.07 3.05 -7.81
N VAL A 73 10.49 4.10 -8.53
CA VAL A 73 10.55 4.08 -9.99
C VAL A 73 11.56 3.05 -10.50
N GLN A 74 12.71 2.94 -9.85
CA GLN A 74 13.74 1.95 -10.18
C GLN A 74 13.20 0.52 -10.03
N ILE A 75 12.51 0.20 -8.93
CA ILE A 75 11.93 -1.13 -8.76
C ILE A 75 10.77 -1.38 -9.73
N SER A 76 9.97 -0.37 -10.06
CA SER A 76 8.89 -0.47 -11.05
C SER A 76 9.41 -0.71 -12.47
N GLY A 77 10.61 -0.24 -12.80
CA GLY A 77 11.26 -0.48 -14.09
C GLY A 77 12.08 -1.77 -14.19
N SER A 78 12.10 -2.60 -13.14
CA SER A 78 12.87 -3.85 -13.08
C SER A 78 12.19 -4.99 -13.85
N PRO A 79 12.94 -5.94 -14.45
CA PRO A 79 12.36 -7.16 -15.04
C PRO A 79 11.54 -8.01 -14.05
N VAL A 80 11.76 -7.84 -12.75
CA VAL A 80 11.02 -8.50 -11.66
C VAL A 80 10.17 -7.50 -10.86
N ALA A 81 9.69 -6.44 -11.50
CA ALA A 81 8.92 -5.36 -10.86
C ALA A 81 7.72 -5.89 -10.06
N SER A 82 6.96 -6.84 -10.60
CA SER A 82 5.81 -7.42 -9.89
C SER A 82 6.16 -8.00 -8.52
N VAL A 83 7.36 -8.57 -8.40
CA VAL A 83 7.88 -9.14 -7.15
C VAL A 83 8.41 -8.04 -6.23
N LEU A 84 9.23 -7.13 -6.75
CA LEU A 84 9.85 -6.08 -5.95
C LEU A 84 8.84 -5.04 -5.43
N VAL A 85 7.89 -4.63 -6.28
CA VAL A 85 6.85 -3.68 -5.91
C VAL A 85 5.91 -4.31 -4.89
N ASN A 86 5.42 -5.53 -5.11
CA ASN A 86 4.60 -6.26 -4.12
C ASN A 86 5.29 -6.24 -2.73
N LYS A 87 6.56 -6.65 -2.67
CA LYS A 87 7.34 -6.66 -1.43
C LYS A 87 7.40 -5.28 -0.76
N ALA A 88 7.67 -4.24 -1.55
CA ALA A 88 7.75 -2.87 -1.04
C ALA A 88 6.40 -2.39 -0.49
N LEU A 89 5.30 -2.63 -1.21
CA LEU A 89 3.96 -2.21 -0.79
C LEU A 89 3.48 -2.95 0.47
N GLY A 90 3.73 -4.26 0.54
CA GLY A 90 3.42 -5.07 1.72
C GLY A 90 4.15 -4.55 2.97
N GLU A 91 5.43 -4.19 2.82
CA GLU A 91 6.23 -3.60 3.91
C GLU A 91 5.75 -2.22 4.35
N VAL A 92 5.40 -1.35 3.39
CA VAL A 92 4.83 -0.03 3.67
C VAL A 92 3.52 -0.18 4.44
N ALA A 93 2.59 -1.01 3.96
CA ALA A 93 1.31 -1.23 4.62
C ALA A 93 1.48 -1.85 6.01
N TYR A 94 2.37 -2.84 6.16
CA TYR A 94 2.68 -3.45 7.45
C TYR A 94 3.16 -2.44 8.47
N ARG A 95 4.15 -1.60 8.13
CA ARG A 95 4.67 -0.58 9.05
C ARG A 95 3.63 0.49 9.37
N CYS A 96 2.86 0.93 8.39
CA CYS A 96 1.89 1.99 8.57
C CYS A 96 0.66 1.56 9.37
N VAL A 97 0.18 0.32 9.19
CA VAL A 97 -1.12 -0.14 9.72
C VAL A 97 -0.94 -1.17 10.84
N PHE A 98 -0.15 -2.21 10.61
CA PHE A 98 -0.19 -3.43 11.40
C PHE A 98 0.87 -3.50 12.51
N SER A 99 2.04 -2.88 12.33
CA SER A 99 3.08 -2.93 13.35
C SER A 99 2.76 -1.99 14.51
N VAL A 100 3.03 -2.39 15.77
CA VAL A 100 2.86 -1.51 16.95
C VAL A 100 3.78 -0.30 16.86
N ASN A 101 5.06 -0.55 16.55
CA ASN A 101 6.05 0.48 16.26
C ASN A 101 6.11 0.66 14.73
N ARG A 102 6.08 1.89 14.21
CA ARG A 102 6.18 2.13 12.75
C ARG A 102 7.62 2.15 12.21
N GLU A 103 8.60 1.89 13.08
CA GLU A 103 10.03 1.85 12.74
C GLU A 103 10.70 0.44 12.60
N PRO A 104 10.04 -0.74 12.61
CA PRO A 104 10.75 -2.02 12.75
C PRO A 104 11.38 -2.50 11.43
N SER A 105 12.21 -3.54 11.59
CA SER A 105 13.14 -4.11 10.62
C SER A 105 12.51 -4.65 9.33
N PHE A 106 13.21 -4.35 8.23
CA PHE A 106 12.99 -4.81 6.87
C PHE A 106 13.13 -6.35 6.80
N ILE A 107 12.03 -7.06 6.55
CA ILE A 107 12.06 -8.49 6.22
C ILE A 107 11.31 -8.63 4.91
N LEU A 108 12.06 -8.42 3.82
CA LEU A 108 11.52 -8.53 2.47
C LEU A 108 10.71 -9.81 2.37
N ALA A 109 9.42 -9.62 2.10
CA ALA A 109 8.51 -10.68 1.75
C ALA A 109 9.15 -11.54 0.65
N ASP A 110 8.94 -12.85 0.60
CA ASP A 110 9.50 -13.69 -0.46
C ASP A 110 8.64 -13.64 -1.74
N GLY A 111 7.40 -13.15 -1.62
CA GLY A 111 6.43 -13.00 -2.72
C GLY A 111 5.57 -14.24 -2.92
N ILE A 112 5.57 -15.18 -1.97
CA ILE A 112 4.76 -16.40 -2.02
C ILE A 112 3.47 -16.15 -1.25
N PHE A 113 2.33 -16.33 -1.94
CA PHE A 113 1.00 -16.17 -1.36
C PHE A 113 0.38 -17.55 -1.09
N ASP A 114 -0.37 -17.67 0.00
CA ASP A 114 -1.12 -18.86 0.37
C ASP A 114 -2.24 -19.14 -0.64
N ALA A 115 -2.29 -20.36 -1.18
CA ALA A 115 -3.30 -20.75 -2.16
C ALA A 115 -4.72 -20.80 -1.58
N GLU A 116 -4.86 -20.90 -0.24
CA GLU A 116 -6.15 -20.95 0.44
C GLU A 116 -6.72 -19.56 0.78
N ALA A 117 -5.96 -18.50 0.54
CA ALA A 117 -6.34 -17.17 0.98
C ALA A 117 -7.31 -16.49 -0.02
N PRO A 118 -8.19 -15.58 0.47
CA PRO A 118 -9.27 -15.03 -0.36
C PRO A 118 -8.76 -14.27 -1.58
N THR A 119 -9.41 -14.50 -2.72
CA THR A 119 -9.16 -13.77 -3.97
C THR A 119 -9.99 -12.50 -4.00
N LEU A 120 -9.36 -11.35 -4.30
CA LEU A 120 -10.07 -10.07 -4.32
C LEU A 120 -10.49 -9.69 -5.74
N THR A 121 -11.75 -9.28 -5.89
CA THR A 121 -12.26 -8.57 -7.06
C THR A 121 -11.59 -7.19 -7.19
N GLU A 122 -11.71 -6.53 -8.34
CA GLU A 122 -11.17 -5.15 -8.50
C GLU A 122 -11.76 -4.17 -7.47
N GLU A 123 -13.04 -4.34 -7.13
CA GLU A 123 -13.71 -3.54 -6.11
C GLU A 123 -13.14 -3.79 -4.71
N GLN A 124 -12.93 -5.06 -4.34
CA GLN A 124 -12.31 -5.40 -3.05
C GLN A 124 -10.82 -5.02 -2.99
N GLN A 125 -10.09 -5.07 -4.11
CA GLN A 125 -8.72 -4.55 -4.21
C GLN A 125 -8.69 -3.05 -3.92
N LYS A 126 -9.64 -2.28 -4.50
CA LYS A 126 -9.79 -0.86 -4.21
C LYS A 126 -10.17 -0.63 -2.75
N ALA A 127 -11.18 -1.34 -2.22
CA ALA A 127 -11.60 -1.24 -0.83
C ALA A 127 -10.43 -1.48 0.13
N LEU A 128 -9.57 -2.47 -0.15
CA LEU A 128 -8.37 -2.75 0.62
C LEU A 128 -7.41 -1.56 0.66
N VAL A 129 -7.10 -0.95 -0.50
CA VAL A 129 -6.26 0.26 -0.55
C VAL A 129 -6.84 1.36 0.34
N LEU A 130 -8.15 1.60 0.24
CA LEU A 130 -8.82 2.67 0.97
C LEU A 130 -8.82 2.45 2.49
N VAL A 131 -9.14 1.23 2.94
CA VAL A 131 -9.15 0.88 4.36
C VAL A 131 -7.74 0.99 4.97
N LEU A 132 -6.72 0.50 4.27
CA LEU A 132 -5.33 0.61 4.74
C LEU A 132 -4.83 2.05 4.75
N TRP A 133 -5.17 2.85 3.75
CA TRP A 133 -4.88 4.28 3.72
C TRP A 133 -5.53 5.00 4.91
N HIS A 134 -6.79 4.70 5.21
CA HIS A 134 -7.52 5.28 6.33
C HIS A 134 -6.84 4.97 7.67
N LEU A 135 -6.48 3.71 7.91
CA LEU A 135 -5.77 3.31 9.12
C LEU A 135 -4.36 3.91 9.20
N ALA A 136 -3.63 3.97 8.09
CA ALA A 136 -2.28 4.51 8.05
C ALA A 136 -2.24 5.99 8.52
N LEU A 137 -3.23 6.78 8.09
CA LEU A 137 -3.32 8.23 8.31
C LEU A 137 -4.17 8.63 9.52
N ASN A 138 -4.85 7.68 10.17
CA ASN A 138 -5.63 7.92 11.37
C ASN A 138 -5.05 7.14 12.57
N ASP A 139 -4.14 7.77 13.31
CA ASP A 139 -3.47 7.15 14.46
C ASP A 139 -4.44 6.67 15.55
N GLY A 140 -5.58 7.35 15.71
CA GLY A 140 -6.62 6.96 16.66
C GLY A 140 -7.30 5.66 16.26
N GLU A 141 -7.80 5.59 15.03
CA GLU A 141 -8.45 4.39 14.47
C GLU A 141 -7.48 3.21 14.40
N ARG A 142 -6.24 3.42 13.95
CA ARG A 142 -5.21 2.38 13.99
C ARG A 142 -4.92 1.91 15.41
N GLY A 143 -4.80 2.83 16.37
CA GLY A 143 -4.59 2.47 17.77
C GLY A 143 -5.74 1.62 18.32
N ASN A 144 -6.97 1.87 17.88
CA ASN A 144 -8.13 1.05 18.24
C ASN A 144 -8.12 -0.32 17.55
N PHE A 145 -7.79 -0.37 16.26
CA PHE A 145 -7.60 -1.61 15.52
C PHE A 145 -6.57 -2.54 16.20
N LEU A 146 -5.39 -2.00 16.53
CA LEU A 146 -4.30 -2.78 17.14
C LEU A 146 -4.67 -3.35 18.51
N ARG A 147 -5.53 -2.65 19.26
CA ARG A 147 -6.02 -3.08 20.59
C ARG A 147 -7.32 -3.87 20.55
N SER A 148 -7.93 -4.04 19.37
CA SER A 148 -9.20 -4.75 19.25
C SER A 148 -9.01 -6.25 19.47
N ASP A 149 -9.88 -6.82 20.31
CA ASP A 149 -10.02 -8.27 20.48
C ASP A 149 -10.67 -8.92 19.24
N ASN A 150 -11.46 -8.15 18.47
CA ASN A 150 -12.09 -8.60 17.22
C ASN A 150 -11.64 -7.72 16.05
N LYS A 151 -10.48 -8.06 15.47
CA LYS A 151 -9.88 -7.33 14.35
C LYS A 151 -10.67 -7.45 13.04
N SER A 152 -11.28 -8.62 12.79
CA SER A 152 -12.08 -8.85 11.58
C SER A 152 -13.29 -7.91 11.56
N GLU A 153 -14.07 -7.90 12.64
CA GLU A 153 -15.24 -7.01 12.77
C GLU A 153 -14.83 -5.53 12.75
N PHE A 154 -13.66 -5.19 13.32
CA PHE A 154 -13.14 -3.82 13.26
C PHE A 154 -12.88 -3.39 11.80
N LEU A 155 -12.17 -4.21 11.02
CA LEU A 155 -11.86 -3.92 9.62
C LEU A 155 -13.13 -3.81 8.77
N GLN A 156 -14.10 -4.70 9.00
CA GLN A 156 -15.36 -4.73 8.26
C GLN A 156 -16.20 -3.45 8.45
N LYS A 157 -16.09 -2.80 9.62
CA LYS A 157 -16.81 -1.56 9.95
C LYS A 157 -16.21 -0.32 9.29
N ILE A 158 -14.96 -0.38 8.82
CA ILE A 158 -14.32 0.76 8.16
C ILE A 158 -14.92 0.90 6.77
N SER A 159 -15.61 2.01 6.54
CA SER A 159 -16.09 2.39 5.21
C SER A 159 -15.42 3.68 4.75
N VAL A 160 -14.83 3.62 3.55
CA VAL A 160 -14.17 4.75 2.90
C VAL A 160 -14.76 4.84 1.50
N ASP A 161 -15.29 6.01 1.13
CA ASP A 161 -15.93 6.24 -0.17
C ASP A 161 -17.04 5.22 -0.52
N ASN A 162 -17.83 4.81 0.49
CA ASN A 162 -18.88 3.78 0.42
C ASN A 162 -18.40 2.36 0.08
N LEU A 163 -17.10 2.11 0.15
CA LEU A 163 -16.52 0.77 0.02
C LEU A 163 -16.12 0.25 1.40
N ASN A 164 -16.26 -1.05 1.59
CA ASN A 164 -15.81 -1.79 2.77
C ASN A 164 -15.24 -3.13 2.34
N LEU A 165 -14.46 -3.74 3.23
CA LEU A 165 -13.92 -5.07 3.00
C LEU A 165 -14.96 -6.14 3.33
N GLU A 166 -14.99 -7.18 2.50
CA GLU A 166 -15.78 -8.37 2.76
C GLU A 166 -15.30 -9.14 4.00
N GLU A 167 -16.20 -9.93 4.59
CA GLU A 167 -15.97 -10.62 5.86
C GLU A 167 -14.82 -11.63 5.80
N ASP A 168 -14.70 -12.35 4.69
CA ASP A 168 -13.65 -13.35 4.48
C ASP A 168 -12.26 -12.70 4.36
N VAL A 169 -12.15 -11.57 3.64
CA VAL A 169 -10.92 -10.77 3.55
C VAL A 169 -10.54 -10.23 4.93
N CYS A 170 -11.50 -9.64 5.65
CA CYS A 170 -11.28 -9.15 7.02
C CYS A 170 -10.82 -10.26 7.96
N SER A 171 -11.45 -11.43 7.87
CA SER A 171 -11.15 -12.59 8.70
C SER A 171 -9.78 -13.18 8.40
N HIS A 172 -9.39 -13.23 7.12
CA HIS A 172 -8.07 -13.68 6.72
C HIS A 172 -6.96 -12.74 7.22
N ILE A 173 -7.13 -11.42 7.05
CA ILE A 173 -6.18 -10.43 7.59
C ILE A 173 -6.09 -10.54 9.11
N ALA A 174 -7.22 -10.66 9.81
CA ALA A 174 -7.26 -10.81 11.25
C ALA A 174 -6.58 -12.10 11.73
N LYS A 175 -6.75 -13.22 11.01
CA LYS A 175 -6.08 -14.49 11.28
C LYS A 175 -4.56 -14.33 11.19
N LEU A 176 -4.04 -13.86 10.06
CA LEU A 176 -2.60 -13.66 9.85
C LEU A 176 -2.00 -12.74 10.92
N PHE A 177 -2.74 -11.69 11.30
CA PHE A 177 -2.31 -10.80 12.37
C PHE A 177 -2.26 -11.50 13.73
N ASN A 178 -3.32 -12.20 14.12
CA ASN A 178 -3.43 -12.83 15.45
C ASN A 178 -2.49 -14.05 15.60
N GLU A 179 -2.10 -14.69 14.51
CA GLU A 179 -1.09 -15.75 14.47
C GLU A 179 0.35 -15.21 14.46
N ASP A 180 0.53 -13.88 14.54
CA ASP A 180 1.81 -13.18 14.40
C ASP A 180 2.55 -13.51 13.08
N ASP A 181 1.81 -13.91 12.03
CA ASP A 181 2.36 -14.18 10.69
C ASP A 181 2.56 -12.88 9.89
N ALA A 182 3.57 -12.12 10.29
CA ALA A 182 3.95 -10.89 9.63
C ALA A 182 4.34 -11.10 8.15
N LEU A 183 4.91 -12.28 7.81
CA LEU A 183 5.35 -12.56 6.44
C LEU A 183 4.16 -12.82 5.53
N GLY A 184 3.22 -13.68 5.94
CA GLY A 184 1.99 -13.94 5.22
C GLY A 184 1.17 -12.67 5.03
N LEU A 185 1.08 -11.83 6.07
CA LEU A 185 0.36 -10.56 6.00
C LEU A 185 1.00 -9.59 4.99
N LYS A 186 2.32 -9.43 5.00
CA LYS A 186 3.04 -8.60 4.02
C LYS A 186 2.86 -9.13 2.59
N ASN A 187 2.98 -10.44 2.38
CA ASN A 187 2.81 -11.07 1.07
C ASN A 187 1.38 -10.87 0.53
N TYR A 188 0.36 -11.11 1.35
CA TYR A 188 -1.04 -10.96 0.95
C TYR A 188 -1.38 -9.52 0.58
N ILE A 189 -1.08 -8.59 1.49
CA ILE A 189 -1.41 -7.18 1.32
C ILE A 189 -0.61 -6.59 0.15
N GLY A 190 0.69 -6.88 0.08
CA GLY A 190 1.53 -6.39 -1.02
C GLY A 190 1.05 -6.85 -2.39
N TYR A 191 0.60 -8.10 -2.51
CA TYR A 191 0.10 -8.65 -3.77
C TYR A 191 -1.16 -7.93 -4.24
N TRP A 192 -2.13 -7.73 -3.35
CA TRP A 192 -3.39 -7.08 -3.72
C TRP A 192 -3.25 -5.56 -3.88
N LEU A 193 -2.39 -4.91 -3.11
CA LEU A 193 -2.03 -3.51 -3.36
C LEU A 193 -1.39 -3.32 -4.73
N TYR A 194 -0.49 -4.23 -5.13
CA TYR A 194 0.09 -4.23 -6.48
C TYR A 194 -1.01 -4.38 -7.53
N LYS A 195 -1.90 -5.36 -7.41
CA LYS A 195 -3.01 -5.56 -8.36
C LYS A 195 -3.99 -4.40 -8.42
N ALA A 196 -4.20 -3.70 -7.31
CA ALA A 196 -5.06 -2.52 -7.27
C ALA A 196 -4.48 -1.33 -8.08
N THR A 197 -3.18 -1.32 -8.33
CA THR A 197 -2.46 -0.13 -8.82
C THR A 197 -1.57 -0.35 -10.05
N TRP A 198 -1.28 -1.60 -10.42
CA TRP A 198 -0.63 -2.05 -11.66
C TRP A 198 -1.56 -2.94 -12.48
#